data_AF-X0TB92-F1
#
_entry.id   AF-X0TB92-F1
#
_cell.length_a   1.000
_cell.length_b   1.000
_cell.length_c   1.000
_cell.angle_alpha   90.00
_cell.angle_beta   90.00
_cell.angle_gamma   90.00
#
_symmetry.space_group_name_H-M   'P 1'
#
loop_
_entity.id
_entity.type
_entity.pdbx_description
1 polymer ?
#
loop_
_entity_poly.entity_id
_entity_poly.type
_entity_poly.pdbx_seq_one_letter_code
_entity_poly.pdbx_strand_id
1 'polypeptide(L)'
;MFAAAILTKSLGALVAGGVGVAVWVIIGAFSGWIAAHRTKAIVIAWCFAGAGLLAVVAHGLYHQSLPGQSLNFRWQYWRASAGLIADHALTGVGRENFGRHYLEYKSIESPEEVANPHNLFVQAAADWGMVGLAGLVVMLVGASRAVTRPRPPRPATATRASEPSTPGRMLFWLAALAAVVVLGRLPLLGSSDVNFLYVATVMTGVPWVIGFVCCATGGIAPTREDQSRGAVVSTAVAIGLLAFVLHEMINFAAFVPGTAVTCFALLAYCISERPFAAHKGRRYKDGRLREPDAGSSSGSNAAPRSESNAAPRSESNVAPRSESDVAPRLVRGALTKSLSPLSVKGTAHAGWA
;
A
#
# COMPACT_ATOMS: atom_id res chain seq x y z
N MET A 1 -13.87 11.83 -9.26
CA MET A 1 -14.73 10.63 -9.17
C MET A 1 -16.22 10.94 -9.31
N PHE A 2 -16.81 11.86 -8.53
CA PHE A 2 -18.23 12.22 -8.69
C PHE A 2 -18.61 12.69 -10.10
N ALA A 3 -17.79 13.52 -10.74
CA ALA A 3 -18.02 13.92 -12.14
C ALA A 3 -18.07 12.71 -13.09
N ALA A 4 -17.12 11.77 -12.97
CA ALA A 4 -17.10 10.54 -13.77
C ALA A 4 -18.29 9.61 -13.46
N ALA A 5 -18.74 9.51 -12.20
CA ALA A 5 -19.93 8.73 -11.82
C ALA A 5 -21.23 9.34 -12.38
N ILE A 6 -21.33 10.68 -12.39
CA ILE A 6 -22.45 11.42 -12.99
C ILE A 6 -22.46 11.27 -14.52
N LEU A 7 -21.28 11.34 -15.15
CA LEU A 7 -21.10 11.14 -16.59
C LEU A 7 -21.40 9.69 -17.03
N THR A 8 -21.12 8.70 -16.17
CA THR A 8 -21.34 7.27 -16.48
C THR A 8 -22.70 6.75 -16.02
N LYS A 9 -23.49 7.54 -15.28
CA LYS A 9 -24.79 7.15 -14.69
C LYS A 9 -24.75 5.83 -13.90
N SER A 10 -23.61 5.48 -13.33
CA SER A 10 -23.44 4.22 -12.59
C SER A 10 -24.06 4.33 -11.20
N LEU A 11 -25.28 3.80 -11.04
CA LEU A 11 -25.99 3.76 -9.75
C LEU A 11 -25.13 3.07 -8.67
N GLY A 12 -24.44 1.98 -9.04
CA GLY A 12 -23.55 1.26 -8.14
C GLY A 12 -22.38 2.11 -7.63
N ALA A 13 -21.78 2.93 -8.49
CA ALA A 13 -20.70 3.82 -8.09
C ALA A 13 -21.20 4.96 -7.18
N LEU A 14 -22.38 5.50 -7.46
CA LEU A 14 -23.01 6.54 -6.65
C LEU A 14 -23.36 6.03 -5.25
N VAL A 15 -23.96 4.83 -5.14
CA VAL A 15 -24.28 4.20 -3.86
C VAL A 15 -23.02 3.91 -3.06
N ALA A 16 -22.00 3.32 -3.67
CA ALA A 16 -20.73 3.03 -3.00
C ALA A 16 -20.04 4.33 -2.50
N GLY A 17 -20.06 5.39 -3.31
CA GLY A 17 -19.57 6.71 -2.91
C GLY A 17 -20.35 7.31 -1.75
N GLY A 18 -21.69 7.21 -1.78
CA GLY A 18 -22.55 7.67 -0.69
C GLY A 18 -22.29 6.93 0.63
N VAL A 19 -22.15 5.60 0.59
CA VAL A 19 -21.75 4.80 1.75
C VAL A 19 -20.38 5.21 2.27
N GLY A 20 -19.42 5.48 1.37
CA GLY A 20 -18.11 6.01 1.75
C GLY A 20 -18.19 7.32 2.54
N VAL A 21 -19.00 8.27 2.08
CA VAL A 21 -19.23 9.55 2.79
C VAL A 21 -19.90 9.32 4.15
N ALA A 22 -20.90 8.43 4.23
CA ALA A 22 -21.54 8.10 5.51
C ALA A 22 -20.53 7.50 6.50
N VAL A 23 -19.69 6.57 6.05
CA VAL A 23 -18.63 5.98 6.87
C VAL A 23 -17.62 7.04 7.32
N TRP A 24 -17.27 8.00 6.47
CA TRP A 24 -16.39 9.11 6.84
C TRP A 24 -16.95 9.93 7.99
N VAL A 25 -18.24 10.30 7.92
CA VAL A 25 -18.94 11.06 8.96
C VAL A 25 -18.98 10.27 10.27
N ILE A 26 -19.28 8.96 10.20
CA ILE A 26 -19.29 8.07 11.38
C ILE A 26 -17.89 7.99 12.00
N ILE A 27 -16.83 7.80 11.20
CA ILE A 27 -15.45 7.77 11.71
C ILE A 27 -15.09 9.10 12.39
N GLY A 28 -15.49 10.24 11.81
CA GLY A 28 -15.29 11.56 12.40
C GLY A 28 -15.99 11.69 13.75
N ALA A 29 -17.29 11.39 13.79
CA ALA A 29 -18.14 11.51 14.98
C ALA A 29 -17.71 10.58 16.14
N PHE A 30 -17.23 9.37 15.82
CA PHE A 30 -16.85 8.36 16.81
C PHE A 30 -15.33 8.18 16.94
N SER A 31 -14.53 9.12 16.41
CA SER A 31 -13.06 9.01 16.34
C SER A 31 -12.39 8.68 17.68
N GLY A 32 -12.83 9.32 18.77
CA GLY A 32 -12.31 9.04 20.12
C GLY A 32 -12.60 7.61 20.61
N TRP A 33 -13.81 7.10 20.35
CA TRP A 33 -14.17 5.72 20.71
C TRP A 33 -13.43 4.69 19.85
N ILE A 34 -13.34 4.94 18.54
CA ILE A 34 -12.61 4.08 17.58
C ILE A 34 -11.13 3.99 17.97
N ALA A 35 -10.50 5.12 18.31
CA ALA A 35 -9.11 5.14 18.76
C ALA A 35 -8.90 4.31 20.05
N ALA A 36 -9.85 4.38 20.99
CA ALA A 36 -9.80 3.63 22.24
C ALA A 36 -10.11 2.12 22.06
N HIS A 37 -11.01 1.76 21.15
CA HIS A 37 -11.56 0.41 20.99
C HIS A 37 -11.34 -0.20 19.60
N ARG A 38 -10.22 0.13 18.94
CA ARG A 38 -9.93 -0.24 17.54
C ARG A 38 -10.27 -1.67 17.13
N THR A 39 -9.91 -2.67 17.95
CA THR A 39 -10.17 -4.08 17.63
C THR A 39 -11.67 -4.35 17.60
N LYS A 40 -12.42 -3.81 18.57
CA LYS A 40 -13.88 -3.90 18.59
C LYS A 40 -14.50 -3.17 17.40
N ALA A 41 -14.01 -1.97 17.07
CA ALA A 41 -14.47 -1.21 15.91
C ALA A 41 -14.29 -2.00 14.60
N ILE A 42 -13.14 -2.63 14.40
CA ILE A 42 -12.86 -3.46 13.21
C ILE A 42 -13.78 -4.69 13.19
N VAL A 43 -13.94 -5.38 14.32
CA VAL A 43 -14.84 -6.55 14.41
C VAL A 43 -16.27 -6.15 14.09
N ILE A 44 -16.77 -5.06 14.69
CA ILE A 44 -18.11 -4.53 14.41
C ILE A 44 -18.26 -4.19 12.92
N ALA A 45 -17.29 -3.50 12.32
CA ALA A 45 -17.33 -3.17 10.90
C ALA A 45 -17.41 -4.42 10.01
N TRP A 46 -16.60 -5.46 10.29
CA TRP A 46 -16.66 -6.73 9.57
C TRP A 46 -17.95 -7.52 9.82
N CYS A 47 -18.51 -7.47 11.04
CA CYS A 47 -19.82 -8.04 11.34
C CYS A 47 -20.92 -7.35 10.55
N PHE A 48 -20.91 -6.01 10.46
CA PHE A 48 -21.87 -5.26 9.64
C PHE A 48 -21.72 -5.57 8.15
N ALA A 49 -20.48 -5.65 7.64
CA ALA A 49 -20.23 -6.03 6.25
C ALA A 49 -20.73 -7.45 5.95
N GLY A 50 -20.45 -8.41 6.85
CA GLY A 50 -20.94 -9.79 6.74
C GLY A 50 -22.46 -9.87 6.81
N ALA A 51 -23.10 -9.15 7.73
CA ALA A 51 -24.56 -9.10 7.84
C ALA A 51 -25.21 -8.50 6.59
N GLY A 52 -24.63 -7.44 6.02
CA GLY A 52 -25.09 -6.85 4.76
C GLY A 52 -24.99 -7.83 3.59
N LEU A 53 -23.86 -8.54 3.46
CA LEU A 53 -23.69 -9.59 2.46
C LEU A 53 -24.74 -10.71 2.63
N LEU A 54 -24.92 -11.20 3.86
CA LEU A 54 -25.92 -12.22 4.18
C LEU A 54 -27.34 -11.75 3.85
N ALA A 55 -27.67 -10.49 4.11
CA ALA A 55 -28.97 -9.92 3.77
C ALA A 55 -29.21 -9.90 2.25
N VAL A 56 -28.19 -9.51 1.45
CA VAL A 56 -28.28 -9.52 -0.02
C VAL A 56 -28.45 -10.95 -0.55
N VAL A 57 -27.66 -11.90 -0.04
CA VAL A 57 -27.77 -13.32 -0.42
C VAL A 57 -29.12 -13.89 -0.02
N ALA A 58 -29.59 -13.63 1.21
CA ALA A 58 -30.89 -14.08 1.69
C ALA A 58 -32.04 -13.50 0.85
N HIS A 59 -31.99 -12.22 0.51
CA HIS A 59 -32.95 -11.59 -0.40
C HIS A 59 -32.93 -12.27 -1.77
N GLY A 60 -31.74 -12.47 -2.35
CA GLY A 60 -31.58 -13.14 -3.64
C GLY A 60 -32.11 -14.57 -3.63
N LEU A 61 -31.88 -15.33 -2.56
CA LEU A 61 -32.40 -16.69 -2.40
C LEU A 61 -33.92 -16.70 -2.18
N TYR A 62 -34.48 -15.73 -1.46
CA TYR A 62 -35.93 -15.67 -1.23
C TYR A 62 -36.70 -15.25 -2.49
N HIS A 63 -36.23 -14.20 -3.18
CA HIS A 63 -36.90 -13.67 -4.38
C HIS A 63 -36.42 -14.28 -5.70
N GLN A 64 -35.41 -15.16 -5.65
CA GLN A 64 -34.72 -15.72 -6.82
C GLN A 64 -34.18 -14.64 -7.78
N SER A 65 -34.03 -13.40 -7.30
CA SER A 65 -33.68 -12.21 -8.07
C SER A 65 -33.14 -11.10 -7.17
N LEU A 66 -32.44 -10.14 -7.78
CA LEU A 66 -32.07 -8.88 -7.16
C LEU A 66 -32.78 -7.71 -7.87
N PRO A 67 -33.03 -6.58 -7.19
CA PRO A 67 -33.83 -5.49 -7.73
C PRO A 67 -33.18 -4.83 -8.95
N GLY A 68 -33.95 -4.70 -10.03
CA GLY A 68 -33.50 -4.10 -11.30
C GLY A 68 -32.74 -5.09 -12.20
N GLN A 69 -32.83 -4.88 -13.52
CA GLN A 69 -32.35 -5.85 -14.52
C GLN A 69 -30.85 -6.15 -14.39
N SER A 70 -30.00 -5.13 -14.21
CA SER A 70 -28.54 -5.33 -14.10
C SER A 70 -28.15 -6.15 -12.88
N LEU A 71 -28.77 -5.92 -11.71
CA LEU A 71 -28.49 -6.73 -10.52
C LEU A 71 -29.10 -8.13 -10.64
N ASN A 72 -30.23 -8.27 -11.32
CA ASN A 72 -30.83 -9.57 -11.56
C ASN A 72 -29.94 -10.47 -12.46
N PHE A 73 -29.35 -9.93 -13.53
CA PHE A 73 -28.39 -10.71 -14.33
C PHE A 73 -27.17 -11.12 -13.50
N ARG A 74 -26.63 -10.23 -12.67
CA ARG A 74 -25.54 -10.56 -11.75
C ARG A 74 -25.90 -11.67 -10.78
N TRP A 75 -27.12 -11.64 -10.24
CA TRP A 75 -27.63 -12.72 -9.41
C TRP A 75 -27.65 -14.06 -10.14
N GLN A 76 -28.06 -14.08 -11.42
CA GLN A 76 -27.97 -15.29 -12.24
C GLN A 76 -26.53 -15.78 -12.40
N TYR A 77 -25.57 -14.86 -12.64
CA TYR A 77 -24.16 -15.25 -12.73
C TYR A 77 -23.68 -15.88 -11.42
N TRP A 78 -24.05 -15.28 -10.27
CA TRP A 78 -23.62 -15.76 -8.95
C TRP A 78 -24.22 -17.12 -8.61
N ARG A 79 -25.49 -17.34 -8.98
CA ARG A 79 -26.14 -18.65 -8.81
C ARG A 79 -25.48 -19.74 -9.64
N ALA A 80 -25.23 -19.49 -10.91
CA ALA A 80 -24.51 -20.45 -11.76
C ALA A 80 -23.07 -20.67 -11.25
N SER A 81 -22.40 -19.61 -10.79
CA SER A 81 -21.07 -19.70 -10.18
C SER A 81 -21.05 -20.56 -8.92
N ALA A 82 -22.16 -20.66 -8.18
CA ALA A 82 -22.21 -21.49 -6.97
C ALA A 82 -22.00 -22.99 -7.29
N GLY A 83 -22.56 -23.48 -8.41
CA GLY A 83 -22.31 -24.85 -8.89
C GLY A 83 -20.86 -25.03 -9.32
N LEU A 84 -20.34 -24.11 -10.12
CA LEU A 84 -18.94 -24.09 -10.55
C LEU A 84 -17.96 -24.14 -9.37
N ILE A 85 -18.21 -23.31 -8.35
CA ILE A 85 -17.40 -23.22 -7.13
C ILE A 85 -17.51 -24.51 -6.32
N ALA A 86 -18.69 -25.15 -6.26
CA ALA A 86 -18.85 -26.41 -5.54
C ALA A 86 -17.99 -27.53 -6.16
N ASP A 87 -17.96 -27.63 -7.49
CA ASP A 87 -17.20 -28.66 -8.21
C ASP A 87 -15.69 -28.40 -8.19
N HIS A 88 -15.28 -27.13 -8.09
CA HIS A 88 -13.87 -26.71 -8.10
C HIS A 88 -13.45 -26.01 -6.78
N ALA A 89 -13.96 -26.51 -5.65
CA ALA A 89 -13.93 -25.78 -4.38
C ALA A 89 -12.54 -25.41 -3.87
N LEU A 90 -11.50 -26.22 -4.09
CA LEU A 90 -10.19 -25.96 -3.48
C LEU A 90 -9.40 -24.87 -4.22
N THR A 91 -9.17 -25.09 -5.52
CA THR A 91 -8.27 -24.26 -6.34
C THR A 91 -8.98 -23.47 -7.43
N GLY A 92 -10.28 -23.66 -7.61
CA GLY A 92 -11.04 -23.03 -8.68
C GLY A 92 -10.63 -23.56 -10.05
N VAL A 93 -11.05 -22.85 -11.09
CA VAL A 93 -10.81 -23.20 -12.49
C VAL A 93 -9.60 -22.52 -13.13
N GLY A 94 -8.91 -21.67 -12.36
CA GLY A 94 -7.79 -20.84 -12.82
C GLY A 94 -8.23 -19.51 -13.40
N ARG A 95 -7.36 -18.50 -13.29
CA ARG A 95 -7.61 -17.14 -13.83
C ARG A 95 -7.88 -17.19 -15.34
N GLU A 96 -8.81 -16.36 -15.81
CA GLU A 96 -9.26 -16.27 -17.22
C GLU A 96 -9.94 -17.54 -17.77
N ASN A 97 -10.26 -18.52 -16.92
CA ASN A 97 -11.00 -19.73 -17.33
C ASN A 97 -12.48 -19.70 -16.91
N PHE A 98 -12.94 -18.66 -16.22
CA PHE A 98 -14.32 -18.59 -15.76
C PHE A 98 -15.32 -18.72 -16.92
N GLY A 99 -15.17 -17.92 -17.98
CA GLY A 99 -16.15 -17.86 -19.08
C GLY A 99 -16.36 -19.21 -19.78
N ARG A 100 -15.30 -20.02 -19.96
CA ARG A 100 -15.42 -21.34 -20.59
C ARG A 100 -16.25 -22.32 -19.76
N HIS A 101 -16.07 -22.30 -18.44
CA HIS A 101 -16.73 -23.23 -17.53
C HIS A 101 -18.11 -22.74 -17.12
N TYR A 102 -18.31 -21.43 -17.06
CA TYR A 102 -19.57 -20.81 -16.69
C TYR A 102 -20.75 -21.32 -17.53
N LEU A 103 -20.52 -21.58 -18.83
CA LEU A 103 -21.56 -22.06 -19.75
C LEU A 103 -22.15 -23.42 -19.37
N GLU A 104 -21.40 -24.26 -18.64
CA GLU A 104 -21.87 -25.57 -18.18
C GLU A 104 -22.89 -25.43 -17.03
N TYR A 105 -22.80 -24.35 -16.25
CA TYR A 105 -23.64 -24.10 -15.06
C TYR A 105 -24.74 -23.07 -15.30
N LYS A 106 -24.63 -22.30 -16.39
CA LYS A 106 -25.59 -21.26 -16.76
C LYS A 106 -26.95 -21.87 -17.08
N SER A 107 -28.02 -21.33 -16.49
CA SER A 107 -29.40 -21.70 -16.85
C SER A 107 -29.73 -21.24 -18.28
N ILE A 108 -30.58 -22.01 -18.97
CA ILE A 108 -31.14 -21.68 -20.29
C ILE A 108 -31.89 -20.33 -20.26
N GLU A 109 -32.45 -19.96 -19.11
CA GLU A 109 -33.15 -18.68 -18.89
C GLU A 109 -32.20 -17.48 -18.81
N SER A 110 -30.91 -17.71 -18.58
CA SER A 110 -29.93 -16.63 -18.53
C SER A 110 -29.52 -16.25 -19.96
N PRO A 111 -29.69 -14.99 -20.39
CA PRO A 111 -29.38 -14.64 -21.77
C PRO A 111 -27.87 -14.43 -22.00
N GLU A 112 -27.08 -14.10 -20.97
CA GLU A 112 -25.73 -13.58 -21.17
C GLU A 112 -24.61 -14.62 -21.01
N GLU A 113 -23.63 -14.55 -21.90
CA GLU A 113 -22.37 -15.28 -21.79
C GLU A 113 -21.30 -14.31 -21.27
N VAL A 114 -20.77 -14.57 -20.08
CA VAL A 114 -19.91 -13.63 -19.37
C VAL A 114 -18.54 -14.24 -19.07
N ALA A 115 -17.49 -13.42 -19.19
CA ALA A 115 -16.13 -13.83 -18.88
C ALA A 115 -15.81 -13.78 -17.37
N ASN A 116 -16.65 -13.14 -16.56
CA ASN A 116 -16.48 -13.04 -15.10
C ASN A 116 -17.83 -12.83 -14.39
N PRO A 117 -17.94 -13.18 -13.10
CA PRO A 117 -19.20 -13.08 -12.34
C PRO A 117 -19.50 -11.66 -11.84
N HIS A 118 -18.63 -10.68 -12.14
CA HIS A 118 -18.74 -9.29 -11.70
C HIS A 118 -18.98 -9.12 -10.20
N ASN A 119 -18.28 -9.89 -9.38
CA ASN A 119 -18.23 -9.74 -7.93
C ASN A 119 -16.87 -10.24 -7.46
N LEU A 120 -16.17 -9.42 -6.69
CA LEU A 120 -14.82 -9.68 -6.23
C LEU A 120 -14.67 -11.05 -5.53
N PHE A 121 -15.61 -11.39 -4.64
CA PHE A 121 -15.54 -12.62 -3.86
C PHE A 121 -15.96 -13.84 -4.68
N VAL A 122 -17.01 -13.72 -5.48
CA VAL A 122 -17.45 -14.81 -6.36
C VAL A 122 -16.36 -15.13 -7.38
N GLN A 123 -15.71 -14.11 -7.95
CA GLN A 123 -14.62 -14.29 -8.88
C GLN A 123 -13.40 -14.93 -8.22
N ALA A 124 -12.98 -14.47 -7.03
CA ALA A 124 -11.88 -15.08 -6.30
C ALA A 124 -12.15 -16.56 -5.99
N ALA A 125 -13.39 -16.89 -5.59
CA ALA A 125 -13.80 -18.26 -5.31
C ALA A 125 -13.85 -19.12 -6.58
N ALA A 126 -14.31 -18.59 -7.71
CA ALA A 126 -14.39 -19.35 -8.95
C ALA A 126 -13.01 -19.55 -9.60
N ASP A 127 -12.18 -18.49 -9.67
CA ASP A 127 -10.88 -18.52 -10.34
C ASP A 127 -9.82 -19.25 -9.49
N TRP A 128 -9.86 -19.13 -8.16
CA TRP A 128 -8.81 -19.61 -7.26
C TRP A 128 -9.31 -20.49 -6.11
N GLY A 129 -10.60 -20.83 -6.11
CA GLY A 129 -11.20 -21.67 -5.08
C GLY A 129 -11.29 -20.99 -3.72
N MET A 130 -11.62 -21.78 -2.71
CA MET A 130 -11.68 -21.35 -1.32
C MET A 130 -10.32 -20.91 -0.79
N VAL A 131 -9.21 -21.44 -1.35
CA VAL A 131 -7.86 -21.01 -0.98
C VAL A 131 -7.64 -19.56 -1.39
N GLY A 132 -7.97 -19.19 -2.63
CA GLY A 132 -7.87 -17.81 -3.09
C GLY A 132 -8.84 -16.87 -2.39
N LEU A 133 -10.08 -17.31 -2.16
CA LEU A 133 -11.05 -16.53 -1.38
C LEU A 133 -10.55 -16.27 0.05
N ALA A 134 -10.01 -17.28 0.72
CA ALA A 134 -9.43 -17.12 2.05
C ALA A 134 -8.25 -16.14 2.03
N GLY A 135 -7.37 -16.24 1.03
CA GLY A 135 -6.27 -15.30 0.83
C GLY A 135 -6.75 -13.85 0.67
N LEU A 136 -7.80 -13.64 -0.14
CA LEU A 136 -8.43 -12.33 -0.32
C LEU A 136 -9.02 -11.79 0.98
N VAL A 137 -9.77 -12.61 1.74
CA VAL A 137 -10.35 -12.20 3.03
C VAL A 137 -9.26 -11.85 4.04
N VAL A 138 -8.21 -12.67 4.13
CA VAL A 138 -7.04 -12.41 4.99
C VAL A 138 -6.35 -11.10 4.60
N MET A 139 -6.21 -10.83 3.30
CA MET A 139 -5.65 -9.58 2.80
C MET A 139 -6.50 -8.38 3.21
N LEU A 140 -7.83 -8.43 3.03
CA LEU A 140 -8.72 -7.33 3.39
C LEU A 140 -8.76 -7.08 4.91
N VAL A 141 -8.82 -8.14 5.72
CA VAL A 141 -8.76 -8.04 7.19
C VAL A 141 -7.37 -7.55 7.64
N GLY A 142 -6.31 -8.02 7.00
CA GLY A 142 -4.93 -7.58 7.23
C GLY A 142 -4.76 -6.09 6.92
N ALA A 143 -5.29 -5.65 5.78
CA ALA A 143 -5.31 -4.25 5.35
C ALA A 143 -6.07 -3.37 6.35
N SER A 144 -7.27 -3.78 6.76
CA SER A 144 -8.06 -3.01 7.73
C SER A 144 -7.34 -2.88 9.08
N ARG A 145 -6.69 -3.95 9.54
CA ARG A 145 -5.83 -3.92 10.74
C ARG A 145 -4.56 -3.07 10.54
N ALA A 146 -3.95 -3.08 9.36
CA ALA A 146 -2.73 -2.34 9.09
C ALA A 146 -2.97 -0.83 9.03
N VAL A 147 -4.05 -0.41 8.36
CA VAL A 147 -4.43 1.01 8.20
C VAL A 147 -4.87 1.63 9.53
N THR A 148 -5.52 0.86 10.41
CA THR A 148 -6.02 1.35 11.72
C THR A 148 -4.99 1.29 12.86
N ARG A 149 -3.83 0.67 12.64
CA ARG A 149 -2.76 0.60 13.66
C ARG A 149 -2.03 1.94 13.76
N PRO A 150 -1.91 2.55 14.94
CA PRO A 150 -1.09 3.74 15.09
C PRO A 150 0.39 3.41 14.91
N ARG A 151 1.16 4.36 14.37
CA ARG A 151 2.60 4.22 14.21
C ARG A 151 3.31 4.33 15.56
N PRO A 152 4.31 3.50 15.87
CA PRO A 152 5.09 3.67 17.10
C PRO A 152 5.71 5.09 17.13
N PRO A 153 5.77 5.74 18.30
CA PRO A 153 6.38 7.05 18.43
C PRO A 153 7.79 7.02 17.88
N ARG A 154 8.16 8.01 17.07
CA ARG A 154 9.52 8.10 16.56
C ARG A 154 10.46 8.35 17.75
N PRO A 155 11.51 7.52 17.95
CA PRO A 155 12.48 7.78 19.01
C PRO A 155 13.15 9.15 18.78
N ALA A 156 13.14 9.99 19.82
CA ALA A 156 13.68 11.36 19.78
C ALA A 156 15.18 11.40 19.42
N THR A 157 15.89 10.31 19.72
CA THR A 157 17.33 10.15 19.51
C THR A 157 17.70 9.58 18.13
N ALA A 158 16.72 9.21 17.30
CA ALA A 158 16.97 8.96 15.89
C ALA A 158 17.05 10.31 15.16
N THR A 159 18.08 11.10 15.51
CA THR A 159 18.81 11.89 14.52
C THR A 159 18.93 10.96 13.33
N ARG A 160 18.31 11.30 12.20
CA ARG A 160 18.64 10.60 10.96
C ARG A 160 20.16 10.74 10.88
N ALA A 161 20.90 9.68 11.20
CA ALA A 161 22.03 9.36 10.37
C ALA A 161 21.37 9.25 9.00
N SER A 162 21.37 10.37 8.29
CA SER A 162 21.17 10.38 6.86
C SER A 162 22.32 9.53 6.37
N GLU A 163 22.14 8.21 6.36
CA GLU A 163 22.79 7.46 5.31
C GLU A 163 22.36 8.20 4.05
N PRO A 164 23.29 8.80 3.29
CA PRO A 164 22.94 9.38 2.03
C PRO A 164 22.44 8.19 1.21
N SER A 165 21.12 8.02 1.15
CA SER A 165 20.50 7.21 0.12
C SER A 165 20.93 7.91 -1.16
N THR A 166 22.02 7.42 -1.78
CA THR A 166 22.56 8.05 -2.97
C THR A 166 21.40 8.12 -3.94
N PRO A 167 20.87 9.32 -4.26
CA PRO A 167 19.62 9.42 -5.03
C PRO A 167 19.73 8.63 -6.34
N GLY A 168 20.95 8.54 -6.88
CA GLY A 168 21.30 7.71 -8.03
C GLY A 168 21.05 6.21 -7.88
N ARG A 169 21.26 5.59 -6.71
CA ARG A 169 21.00 4.13 -6.52
C ARG A 169 19.51 3.83 -6.47
N MET A 170 18.73 4.65 -5.77
CA MET A 170 17.27 4.52 -5.73
C MET A 170 16.68 4.81 -7.12
N LEU A 171 17.11 5.89 -7.77
CA LEU A 171 16.68 6.24 -9.12
C LEU A 171 17.06 5.15 -10.13
N PHE A 172 18.25 4.56 -10.02
CA PHE A 172 18.67 3.43 -10.85
C PHE A 172 17.73 2.24 -10.71
N TRP A 173 17.42 1.80 -9.48
CA TRP A 173 16.54 0.65 -9.27
C TRP A 173 15.09 0.93 -9.69
N LEU A 174 14.61 2.16 -9.48
CA LEU A 174 13.28 2.58 -9.94
C LEU A 174 13.21 2.63 -11.47
N ALA A 175 14.23 3.18 -12.14
CA ALA A 175 14.32 3.23 -13.59
C ALA A 175 14.50 1.84 -14.20
N ALA A 176 15.29 0.97 -13.58
CA ALA A 176 15.46 -0.42 -13.99
C ALA A 176 14.13 -1.19 -13.88
N LEU A 177 13.41 -1.04 -12.76
CA LEU A 177 12.09 -1.65 -12.59
C LEU A 177 11.09 -1.13 -13.63
N ALA A 178 11.06 0.19 -13.86
CA ALA A 178 10.21 0.80 -14.88
C ALA A 178 10.52 0.26 -16.28
N ALA A 179 11.81 0.19 -16.65
CA ALA A 179 12.23 -0.34 -17.94
C ALA A 179 11.86 -1.81 -18.10
N VAL A 180 12.07 -2.64 -17.08
CA VAL A 180 11.66 -4.05 -17.11
C VAL A 180 10.15 -4.20 -17.26
N VAL A 181 9.35 -3.43 -16.52
CA VAL A 181 7.88 -3.53 -16.60
C VAL A 181 7.34 -3.00 -17.93
N VAL A 182 7.90 -1.90 -18.45
CA VAL A 182 7.42 -1.25 -19.67
C VAL A 182 7.92 -1.94 -20.93
N LEU A 183 9.20 -2.33 -20.98
CA LEU A 183 9.80 -3.00 -22.14
C LEU A 183 9.65 -4.52 -22.09
N GLY A 184 9.74 -5.13 -20.91
CA GLY A 184 9.64 -6.59 -20.75
C GLY A 184 8.26 -7.15 -21.09
N ARG A 185 7.22 -6.31 -21.16
CA ARG A 185 5.89 -6.71 -21.65
C ARG A 185 5.71 -6.65 -23.16
N LEU A 186 6.62 -6.00 -23.90
CA LEU A 186 6.50 -5.88 -25.36
C LEU A 186 6.38 -7.24 -26.05
N PRO A 187 7.16 -8.28 -25.69
CA PRO A 187 6.99 -9.62 -26.25
C PRO A 187 5.66 -10.28 -25.84
N LEU A 188 5.12 -9.94 -24.65
CA LEU A 188 3.89 -10.52 -24.11
C LEU A 188 2.62 -9.93 -24.74
N LEU A 189 2.72 -8.76 -25.38
CA LEU A 189 1.59 -8.12 -26.05
C LEU A 189 1.17 -8.86 -27.32
N GLY A 190 2.04 -9.70 -27.90
CA GLY A 190 1.70 -10.61 -29.00
C GLY A 190 1.15 -9.93 -30.26
N SER A 191 1.37 -8.63 -30.42
CA SER A 191 0.81 -7.81 -31.48
C SER A 191 1.92 -7.03 -32.19
N SER A 192 1.84 -6.95 -33.51
CA SER A 192 2.73 -6.14 -34.37
C SER A 192 2.12 -4.78 -34.72
N ASP A 193 0.91 -4.46 -34.25
CA ASP A 193 0.29 -3.15 -34.50
C ASP A 193 1.00 -2.06 -33.70
N VAL A 194 1.66 -1.15 -34.42
CA VAL A 194 2.44 -0.04 -33.85
C VAL A 194 1.58 0.90 -33.02
N ASN A 195 0.31 1.12 -33.41
CA ASN A 195 -0.60 2.00 -32.65
C ASN A 195 -0.96 1.37 -31.30
N PHE A 196 -1.31 0.08 -31.32
CA PHE A 196 -1.57 -0.68 -30.11
C PHE A 196 -0.35 -0.72 -29.20
N LEU A 197 0.84 -1.02 -29.75
CA LEU A 197 2.09 -1.03 -28.98
C LEU A 197 2.42 0.34 -28.40
N TYR A 198 2.17 1.43 -29.14
CA TYR A 198 2.36 2.79 -28.65
C TYR A 198 1.43 3.13 -27.49
N VAL A 199 0.13 2.87 -27.62
CA VAL A 199 -0.85 3.14 -26.56
C VAL A 199 -0.58 2.25 -25.34
N ALA A 200 -0.39 0.95 -25.56
CA ALA A 200 -0.11 -0.01 -24.50
C ALA A 200 1.19 0.32 -23.78
N THR A 201 2.23 0.80 -24.47
CA THR A 201 3.57 0.97 -23.90
C THR A 201 3.86 2.38 -23.43
N VAL A 202 3.72 3.37 -24.32
CA VAL A 202 4.12 4.75 -24.10
C VAL A 202 3.09 5.47 -23.24
N MET A 203 1.81 5.41 -23.61
CA MET A 203 0.79 6.14 -22.85
C MET A 203 0.64 5.63 -21.41
N THR A 204 0.84 4.33 -21.18
CA THR A 204 0.84 3.79 -19.81
C THR A 204 2.19 3.99 -19.11
N GLY A 205 3.31 4.10 -19.83
CA GLY A 205 4.65 4.30 -19.26
C GLY A 205 4.92 5.75 -18.81
N VAL A 206 4.33 6.75 -19.47
CA VAL A 206 4.50 8.18 -19.12
C VAL A 206 4.08 8.49 -17.68
N PRO A 207 2.90 8.07 -17.18
CA PRO A 207 2.52 8.27 -15.77
C PRO A 207 3.52 7.67 -14.77
N TRP A 208 4.13 6.53 -15.09
CA TRP A 208 5.16 5.92 -14.24
C TRP A 208 6.42 6.77 -14.18
N VAL A 209 6.92 7.25 -15.33
CA VAL A 209 8.09 8.12 -15.39
C VAL A 209 7.85 9.40 -14.58
N ILE A 210 6.68 10.02 -14.74
CA ILE A 210 6.29 11.20 -13.94
C ILE A 210 6.28 10.85 -12.45
N GLY A 211 5.64 9.75 -12.06
CA GLY A 211 5.60 9.29 -10.67
C GLY A 211 6.99 9.08 -10.07
N PHE A 212 7.91 8.45 -10.81
CA PHE A 212 9.28 8.24 -10.36
C PHE A 212 10.08 9.52 -10.25
N VAL A 213 9.94 10.44 -11.22
CA VAL A 213 10.58 11.77 -11.15
C VAL A 213 10.08 12.52 -9.93
N CYS A 214 8.77 12.54 -9.68
CA CYS A 214 8.19 13.15 -8.47
C CYS A 214 8.71 12.50 -7.18
N CYS A 215 8.83 11.17 -7.11
CA CYS A 215 9.39 10.48 -5.94
C CYS A 215 10.88 10.76 -5.73
N ALA A 216 11.67 10.84 -6.81
CA ALA A 216 13.10 11.09 -6.76
C ALA A 216 13.44 12.54 -6.42
N THR A 217 12.59 13.48 -6.82
CA THR A 217 12.77 14.92 -6.61
C THR A 217 12.06 15.44 -5.36
N GLY A 218 11.02 14.74 -4.89
CA GLY A 218 10.19 15.11 -3.74
C GLY A 218 10.85 14.92 -2.37
N GLY A 219 12.17 14.98 -2.30
CA GLY A 219 12.96 14.85 -1.07
C GLY A 219 12.80 16.04 -0.13
N ILE A 220 11.60 16.26 0.41
CA ILE A 220 11.35 17.21 1.49
C ILE A 220 10.90 16.40 2.69
N ALA A 221 11.67 16.47 3.78
CA ALA A 221 11.27 15.84 5.03
C ALA A 221 9.93 16.46 5.47
N PRO A 222 8.87 15.66 5.67
CA PRO A 222 7.55 16.20 5.96
C PRO A 222 7.56 16.97 7.28
N THR A 223 7.09 18.20 7.24
CA THR A 223 6.90 19.02 8.45
C THR A 223 5.84 18.39 9.36
N ARG A 224 5.72 18.85 10.61
CA ARG A 224 4.62 18.40 11.50
C ARG A 224 3.23 18.71 10.91
N GLU A 225 3.12 19.80 10.16
CA GLU A 225 1.89 20.18 9.47
C GLU A 225 1.61 19.28 8.26
N ASP A 226 2.65 18.86 7.53
CA ASP A 226 2.50 17.86 6.46
C ASP A 226 2.06 16.50 7.00
N GLN A 227 2.50 16.13 8.21
CA GLN A 227 2.09 14.86 8.84
C GLN A 227 0.63 14.85 9.30
N SER A 228 0.11 15.97 9.83
CA SER A 228 -1.31 16.05 10.20
C SER A 228 -2.22 16.07 8.97
N ARG A 229 -1.82 16.80 7.92
CA ARG A 229 -2.50 16.77 6.61
C ARG A 229 -2.43 15.38 5.98
N GLY A 230 -1.29 14.71 6.04
CA GLY A 230 -1.09 13.34 5.57
C GLY A 230 -2.03 12.33 6.23
N ALA A 231 -2.25 12.44 7.55
CA ALA A 231 -3.20 11.58 8.26
C ALA A 231 -4.67 11.78 7.82
N VAL A 232 -5.08 13.03 7.55
CA VAL A 232 -6.42 13.34 7.05
C VAL A 232 -6.60 12.80 5.63
N VAL A 233 -5.62 13.03 4.75
CA VAL A 233 -5.63 12.51 3.37
C VAL A 233 -5.61 10.98 3.38
N SER A 234 -4.79 10.36 4.22
CA SER A 234 -4.73 8.90 4.41
C SER A 234 -6.09 8.32 4.81
N THR A 235 -6.80 9.00 5.71
CA THR A 235 -8.16 8.59 6.11
C THR A 235 -9.13 8.69 4.93
N ALA A 236 -9.11 9.80 4.18
CA ALA A 236 -9.95 9.98 3.00
C ALA A 236 -9.65 8.93 1.91
N VAL A 237 -8.38 8.62 1.67
CA VAL A 237 -7.95 7.56 0.74
C VAL A 237 -8.42 6.18 1.22
N ALA A 238 -8.31 5.88 2.53
CA ALA A 238 -8.79 4.62 3.10
C ALA A 238 -10.31 4.44 2.92
N ILE A 239 -11.07 5.52 3.06
CA ILE A 239 -12.52 5.53 2.79
C ILE A 239 -12.80 5.34 1.30
N GLY A 240 -12.02 5.98 0.43
CA GLY A 240 -12.08 5.74 -1.01
C GLY A 240 -11.82 4.29 -1.39
N LEU A 241 -10.83 3.65 -0.76
CA LEU A 241 -10.52 2.22 -0.93
C LEU A 241 -11.64 1.33 -0.41
N LEU A 242 -12.27 1.68 0.71
CA LEU A 242 -13.45 0.98 1.20
C LEU A 242 -14.61 1.08 0.21
N ALA A 243 -14.90 2.29 -0.29
CA ALA A 243 -15.93 2.51 -1.30
C ALA A 243 -15.62 1.74 -2.60
N PHE A 244 -14.35 1.67 -3.00
CA PHE A 244 -13.91 0.85 -4.12
C PHE A 244 -14.21 -0.64 -3.86
N VAL A 245 -13.78 -1.21 -2.73
CA VAL A 245 -14.07 -2.62 -2.39
C VAL A 245 -15.58 -2.89 -2.36
N LEU A 246 -16.38 -1.97 -1.82
CA LEU A 246 -17.85 -2.09 -1.83
C LEU A 246 -18.42 -2.07 -3.27
N HIS A 247 -17.86 -1.23 -4.14
CA HIS A 247 -18.25 -1.20 -5.55
C HIS A 247 -17.90 -2.50 -6.27
N GLU A 248 -16.78 -3.12 -5.91
CA GLU A 248 -16.33 -4.42 -6.43
C GLU A 248 -17.22 -5.60 -6.00
N MET A 249 -18.23 -5.40 -5.14
CA MET A 249 -19.29 -6.39 -4.91
C MET A 249 -20.20 -6.58 -6.11
N ILE A 250 -20.19 -5.63 -7.02
CA ILE A 250 -20.93 -5.66 -8.29
C ILE A 250 -20.02 -5.20 -9.42
N ASN A 251 -18.72 -5.50 -9.35
CA ASN A 251 -17.77 -5.18 -10.41
C ASN A 251 -16.58 -6.14 -10.37
N PHE A 252 -15.67 -6.02 -11.34
CA PHE A 252 -14.46 -6.87 -11.45
C PHE A 252 -13.17 -6.06 -11.67
N ALA A 253 -13.22 -4.73 -11.53
CA ALA A 253 -12.06 -3.87 -11.76
C ALA A 253 -10.88 -4.19 -10.82
N ALA A 254 -11.09 -4.78 -9.64
CA ALA A 254 -10.01 -5.26 -8.79
C ALA A 254 -9.12 -6.33 -9.46
N PHE A 255 -9.61 -7.01 -10.50
CA PHE A 255 -8.85 -7.99 -11.28
C PHE A 255 -8.25 -7.44 -12.58
N VAL A 256 -8.51 -6.16 -12.87
CA VAL A 256 -7.87 -5.44 -13.98
C VAL A 256 -6.55 -4.86 -13.46
N PRO A 257 -5.39 -5.14 -14.10
CA PRO A 257 -4.08 -4.77 -13.56
C PRO A 257 -3.93 -3.28 -13.21
N GLY A 258 -4.42 -2.36 -14.05
CA GLY A 258 -4.26 -0.92 -13.82
C GLY A 258 -4.96 -0.43 -12.55
N THR A 259 -6.18 -0.88 -12.30
CA THR A 259 -6.97 -0.56 -11.11
C THR A 259 -6.46 -1.30 -9.88
N ALA A 260 -6.04 -2.56 -10.02
CA ALA A 260 -5.43 -3.33 -8.94
C ALA A 260 -4.15 -2.65 -8.41
N VAL A 261 -3.22 -2.28 -9.30
CA VAL A 261 -1.97 -1.60 -8.93
C VAL A 261 -2.27 -0.26 -8.25
N THR A 262 -3.24 0.50 -8.75
CA THR A 262 -3.66 1.77 -8.14
C THR A 262 -4.21 1.55 -6.73
N CYS A 263 -5.09 0.55 -6.55
CA CYS A 263 -5.64 0.17 -5.26
C CYS A 263 -4.54 -0.17 -4.24
N PHE A 264 -3.57 -1.01 -4.63
CA PHE A 264 -2.46 -1.40 -3.77
C PHE A 264 -1.50 -0.26 -3.45
N ALA A 265 -1.24 0.64 -4.42
CA ALA A 265 -0.42 1.83 -4.19
C ALA A 265 -1.07 2.78 -3.16
N LEU A 266 -2.38 3.01 -3.29
CA LEU A 266 -3.15 3.80 -2.33
C LEU A 266 -3.21 3.13 -0.95
N LEU A 267 -3.33 1.80 -0.88
CA LEU A 267 -3.27 1.07 0.38
C LEU A 267 -1.90 1.21 1.05
N ALA A 268 -0.82 1.09 0.28
CA ALA A 268 0.53 1.31 0.76
C ALA A 268 0.72 2.74 1.30
N TYR A 269 0.19 3.74 0.57
CA TYR A 269 0.14 5.12 1.03
C TYR A 269 -0.57 5.24 2.38
N CYS A 270 -1.77 4.66 2.55
CA CYS A 270 -2.51 4.71 3.81
C CYS A 270 -1.73 4.12 4.99
N ILE A 271 -1.08 2.97 4.77
CA ILE A 271 -0.23 2.31 5.79
C ILE A 271 0.99 3.17 6.12
N SER A 272 1.52 3.90 5.12
CA SER A 272 2.68 4.77 5.26
C SER A 272 2.36 6.12 5.92
N GLU A 273 1.13 6.62 5.86
CA GLU A 273 0.74 7.94 6.39
C GLU A 273 -0.19 7.87 7.62
N ARG A 274 -0.19 6.73 8.32
CA ARG A 274 -1.02 6.52 9.52
C ARG A 274 -0.53 7.33 10.73
N PRO A 275 -1.44 7.85 11.58
CA PRO A 275 -1.09 8.70 12.72
C PRO A 275 -0.23 7.98 13.75
N PHE A 276 0.67 8.73 14.41
CA PHE A 276 1.47 8.22 15.52
C PHE A 276 0.60 7.88 16.73
N ALA A 277 1.02 6.87 17.50
CA ALA A 277 0.42 6.58 18.79
C ALA A 277 0.61 7.80 19.70
N ALA A 278 -0.48 8.30 20.27
CA ALA A 278 -0.40 9.29 21.33
C ALA A 278 0.52 8.75 22.44
N HIS A 279 1.50 9.54 22.88
CA HIS A 279 2.32 9.18 24.03
C HIS A 279 1.39 8.93 25.23
N LYS A 280 1.28 7.68 25.67
CA LYS A 280 0.68 7.36 26.97
C LYS A 280 1.58 7.98 28.03
N GLY A 281 1.13 9.10 28.60
CA GLY A 281 1.75 9.72 29.77
C GLY A 281 2.71 10.86 29.44
N ARG A 282 2.14 12.05 29.28
CA ARG A 282 2.42 13.21 30.14
C ARG A 282 1.20 14.10 30.03
N ARG A 283 0.32 14.02 31.04
CA ARG A 283 -0.73 15.01 31.23
C ARG A 283 0.01 16.33 31.48
N TYR A 284 0.01 17.22 30.50
CA TYR A 284 0.45 18.61 30.68
C TYR A 284 -0.58 19.23 31.65
N LYS A 285 -0.32 19.16 32.95
CA LYS A 285 -0.91 20.07 33.91
C LYS A 285 0.10 21.20 34.07
N ASP A 286 -0.31 22.39 33.66
CA ASP A 286 0.37 23.66 33.89
C ASP A 286 1.82 23.76 33.41
N GLY A 287 2.02 23.80 32.08
CA GLY A 287 2.98 24.71 31.43
C GLY A 287 4.47 24.72 31.83
N ARG A 288 4.94 23.92 32.78
CA ARG A 288 6.30 23.95 33.30
C ARG A 288 6.89 22.55 33.26
N LEU A 289 8.07 22.44 32.65
CA LEU A 289 8.94 21.28 32.82
C LEU A 289 9.29 21.21 34.30
N ARG A 290 8.78 20.20 35.00
CA ARG A 290 9.32 19.83 36.30
C ARG A 290 10.63 19.09 35.99
N GLU A 291 11.75 19.76 36.23
CA GLU A 291 13.03 19.05 36.35
C GLU A 291 12.89 17.97 37.44
N PRO A 292 13.63 16.85 37.32
CA PRO A 292 13.61 15.85 38.37
C PRO A 292 14.07 16.50 39.69
N ASP A 293 13.17 16.51 40.68
CA ASP A 293 13.42 17.01 42.02
C ASP A 293 14.69 16.35 42.58
N ALA A 294 15.79 17.11 42.66
CA ALA A 294 16.88 16.85 43.59
C ALA A 294 16.36 17.22 45.00
N GLY A 295 15.51 16.36 45.55
CA GLY A 295 14.87 16.53 46.85
C GLY A 295 15.70 15.89 47.96
N SER A 296 16.35 16.75 48.74
CA SER A 296 16.96 16.52 50.04
C SER A 296 16.08 15.72 51.00
N SER A 297 16.54 14.53 51.41
CA SER A 297 16.01 13.83 52.58
C SER A 297 16.74 14.28 53.84
N SER A 298 16.24 15.35 54.46
CA SER A 298 16.48 15.66 55.88
C SER A 298 15.44 14.89 56.70
N GLY A 299 15.84 13.77 57.29
CA GLY A 299 15.03 12.98 58.21
C GLY A 299 15.94 12.31 59.23
N SER A 300 16.01 12.90 60.41
CA SER A 300 16.76 12.47 61.58
C SER A 300 16.37 11.06 62.04
N ASN A 301 17.36 10.18 62.26
CA ASN A 301 17.35 9.25 63.38
C ASN A 301 18.78 8.90 63.77
N ALA A 302 19.14 9.32 64.98
CA ALA A 302 20.40 9.02 65.61
C ALA A 302 20.36 7.62 66.27
N ALA A 303 21.41 6.82 66.05
CA ALA A 303 21.99 5.91 67.05
C ALA A 303 23.45 5.59 66.66
N PRO A 304 24.38 5.46 67.63
CA PRO A 304 25.82 5.57 67.41
C PRO A 304 26.53 4.21 67.32
N ARG A 305 27.66 4.15 66.59
CA ARG A 305 28.75 3.13 66.68
C ARG A 305 29.88 3.59 65.74
N SER A 306 30.93 4.23 66.27
CA SER A 306 32.20 3.67 66.74
C SER A 306 33.17 3.29 65.61
N GLU A 307 34.38 3.87 65.69
CA GLU A 307 35.66 3.43 65.12
C GLU A 307 35.91 3.75 63.63
N SER A 308 36.65 4.83 63.34
CA SER A 308 38.13 4.89 63.20
C SER A 308 38.68 4.22 61.93
N ASN A 309 39.02 5.02 60.92
CA ASN A 309 40.40 5.05 60.43
C ASN A 309 40.62 6.20 59.44
N ALA A 310 41.69 6.95 59.72
CA ALA A 310 42.20 8.03 58.92
C ALA A 310 43.32 7.55 57.99
N ALA A 311 43.29 8.07 56.75
CA ALA A 311 44.41 8.40 55.85
C ALA A 311 45.28 7.25 55.25
N PRO A 312 46.11 7.50 54.21
CA PRO A 312 46.36 8.74 53.47
C PRO A 312 46.36 8.64 51.92
N ARG A 313 46.49 9.81 51.29
CA ARG A 313 46.86 10.06 49.89
C ARG A 313 48.23 9.46 49.53
N SER A 314 48.41 9.08 48.26
CA SER A 314 49.72 9.11 47.60
C SER A 314 49.59 9.58 46.15
N GLU A 315 50.59 10.36 45.76
CA GLU A 315 50.69 11.21 44.57
C GLU A 315 51.10 10.46 43.29
N SER A 316 51.05 11.22 42.20
CA SER A 316 51.94 11.25 41.02
C SER A 316 51.97 10.05 40.04
N ASN A 317 51.70 10.34 38.76
CA ASN A 317 52.77 10.39 37.77
C ASN A 317 52.31 10.95 36.41
N VAL A 318 53.12 11.88 35.89
CA VAL A 318 53.05 12.52 34.58
C VAL A 318 54.19 11.99 33.71
N ALA A 319 53.82 11.50 32.52
CA ALA A 319 54.54 11.43 31.21
C ALA A 319 55.88 10.65 31.10
N PRO A 320 56.31 10.17 29.91
CA PRO A 320 56.63 11.02 28.74
C PRO A 320 56.21 10.50 27.34
N ARG A 321 56.33 11.42 26.37
CA ARG A 321 56.20 11.28 24.91
C ARG A 321 57.41 10.53 24.28
N SER A 322 57.20 9.95 23.10
CA SER A 322 58.25 9.75 22.09
C SER A 322 57.71 10.08 20.69
N GLU A 323 58.50 10.89 19.96
CA GLU A 323 58.29 11.38 18.59
C GLU A 323 58.77 10.37 17.51
N SER A 324 58.60 10.78 16.24
CA SER A 324 59.31 10.35 15.01
C SER A 324 58.64 9.18 14.24
N ASP A 325 58.49 9.14 12.91
CA ASP A 325 59.09 9.89 11.79
C ASP A 325 58.28 9.77 10.47
N VAL A 326 58.29 10.86 9.69
CA VAL A 326 58.64 11.01 8.26
C VAL A 326 58.05 10.08 7.15
N ALA A 327 57.45 10.74 6.14
CA ALA A 327 57.11 10.24 4.81
C ALA A 327 58.30 10.29 3.82
N PRO A 328 58.20 9.62 2.65
CA PRO A 328 58.53 10.35 1.42
C PRO A 328 57.61 10.11 0.21
N ARG A 329 57.54 11.15 -0.63
CA ARG A 329 56.97 11.25 -1.99
C ARG A 329 57.84 10.56 -3.05
N LEU A 330 57.26 10.29 -4.23
CA LEU A 330 57.76 10.37 -5.64
C LEU A 330 57.08 9.25 -6.50
N VAL A 331 56.74 9.34 -7.80
CA VAL A 331 56.69 10.41 -8.81
C VAL A 331 55.86 9.93 -10.04
N ARG A 332 55.48 10.90 -10.88
CA ARG A 332 54.91 10.87 -12.25
C ARG A 332 55.22 9.68 -13.18
N GLY A 333 54.29 9.42 -14.10
CA GLY A 333 54.56 8.80 -15.40
C GLY A 333 53.37 8.91 -16.37
N ALA A 334 53.46 9.82 -17.34
CA ALA A 334 52.55 9.96 -18.47
C ALA A 334 52.81 8.87 -19.52
N LEU A 335 51.80 8.49 -20.31
CA LEU A 335 52.00 8.09 -21.71
C LEU A 335 50.70 8.16 -22.52
N THR A 336 50.78 8.99 -23.55
CA THR A 336 49.89 9.23 -24.68
C THR A 336 49.97 8.10 -25.71
N LYS A 337 48.87 7.84 -26.43
CA LYS A 337 48.79 7.29 -27.81
C LYS A 337 47.34 7.47 -28.28
N SER A 338 47.03 8.44 -29.14
CA SER A 338 47.19 8.48 -30.60
C SER A 338 45.88 8.13 -31.31
N LEU A 339 45.38 9.11 -32.07
CA LEU A 339 44.42 9.06 -33.17
C LEU A 339 44.81 7.96 -34.19
N SER A 340 43.94 7.38 -35.03
CA SER A 340 43.08 8.04 -36.05
C SER A 340 41.93 7.15 -36.60
N PRO A 341 40.99 7.73 -37.38
CA PRO A 341 39.78 7.10 -37.93
C PRO A 341 39.92 6.70 -39.42
N LEU A 342 39.02 5.85 -39.93
CA LEU A 342 38.65 5.57 -41.35
C LEU A 342 37.67 4.36 -41.31
N SER A 343 36.64 4.16 -42.11
CA SER A 343 36.26 4.67 -43.43
C SER A 343 34.76 4.39 -43.66
N VAL A 344 34.09 5.34 -44.30
CA VAL A 344 32.77 5.22 -44.92
C VAL A 344 32.88 4.45 -46.24
N LYS A 345 32.03 3.43 -46.42
CA LYS A 345 31.52 2.83 -47.68
C LYS A 345 30.18 2.18 -47.26
N GLY A 346 28.98 2.61 -47.69
CA GLY A 346 28.56 2.97 -49.03
C GLY A 346 28.38 1.70 -49.86
N THR A 347 27.18 1.12 -49.89
CA THR A 347 26.43 0.71 -51.11
C THR A 347 25.10 0.05 -50.78
N ALA A 348 24.05 0.52 -51.45
CA ALA A 348 22.72 -0.07 -51.55
C ALA A 348 22.73 -1.36 -52.39
N HIS A 349 21.73 -2.23 -52.21
CA HIS A 349 20.94 -2.86 -53.30
C HIS A 349 19.82 -3.79 -52.77
N ALA A 350 18.63 -3.62 -53.36
CA ALA A 350 17.55 -4.60 -53.67
C ALA A 350 17.03 -5.52 -52.55
N GLY A 351 15.72 -5.65 -52.29
CA GLY A 351 14.61 -5.86 -53.24
C GLY A 351 14.23 -7.35 -53.26
N TRP A 352 12.94 -7.67 -53.40
CA TRP A 352 12.29 -9.00 -53.46
C TRP A 352 12.06 -9.65 -52.07
N ALA A 353 10.88 -10.14 -51.68
CA ALA A 353 9.56 -10.30 -52.30
C ALA A 353 8.49 -10.36 -51.18
#